data_AF-F9PEG6-F1
#
_entry.id   AF-F9PEG6-F1
#
_cell.length_a   1.000
_cell.length_b   1.000
_cell.length_c   1.000
_cell.angle_alpha   90.00
_cell.angle_beta   90.00
_cell.angle_gamma   90.00
#
_symmetry.space_group_name_H-M   'P 1'
#
loop_
_entity.id
_entity.type
_entity.pdbx_description
1 polymer ?
#
loop_
_entity_poly.entity_id
_entity_poly.type
_entity_poly.pdbx_seq_one_letter_code
_entity_poly.pdbx_strand_id
1 'polypeptide(L)'
;MKKNYLFTGLISLFFTVLVWLTMVTSVKKGIPFSDASIFEYFGYAMNNGELMYANLFDHKGPVIFIVNYLGYLIGGSLGIKLLYLFCTFFFFVISFLISKLFTGNKQSILVLFLIFWSMNYFFDGGWSLEGYILPLISYSLYVFLKFFIKNNIKNYEIILAGLCFAIVFFTKANMIGIWLIFGLYIIVHYVSLKRYKELINTIVRFFIGVLIFTIPLFIYLIYKGVFLRCYINL
;
A
#
# COMPACT_ATOMS: atom_id res chain seq x y z
N MET A 1 5.61 16.41 21.94
CA MET A 1 5.71 15.37 20.89
C MET A 1 4.64 14.28 21.02
N LYS A 2 4.53 13.55 22.15
CA LYS A 2 3.51 12.48 22.33
C LYS A 2 2.05 12.91 22.08
N LYS A 3 1.66 14.12 22.54
CA LYS A 3 0.31 14.68 22.35
C LYS A 3 -0.09 14.86 20.87
N ASN A 4 0.88 15.14 19.99
CA ASN A 4 0.60 15.33 18.55
C ASN A 4 0.36 14.00 17.84
N TYR A 5 1.07 12.93 18.21
CA TYR A 5 0.87 11.60 17.61
C TYR A 5 -0.48 11.00 18.02
N LEU A 6 -0.87 11.15 19.29
CA LEU A 6 -2.19 10.72 19.76
C LEU A 6 -3.31 11.42 18.98
N PHE A 7 -3.18 12.74 18.80
CA PHE A 7 -4.15 13.54 18.06
C PHE A 7 -4.28 13.09 16.59
N THR A 8 -3.15 12.91 15.90
CA THR A 8 -3.15 12.37 14.52
C THR A 8 -3.79 11.00 14.45
N GLY A 9 -3.51 10.12 15.41
CA GLY A 9 -4.12 8.79 15.49
C GLY A 9 -5.63 8.86 15.65
N LEU A 10 -6.13 9.65 16.62
CA LEU A 10 -7.57 9.78 16.87
C LEU A 10 -8.35 10.33 15.67
N ILE A 11 -7.80 11.33 14.98
CA ILE A 11 -8.44 11.88 13.77
C ILE A 11 -8.44 10.86 12.63
N SER A 12 -7.33 10.16 12.43
CA SER A 12 -7.23 9.14 11.38
C SER A 12 -8.20 7.98 11.66
N LEU A 13 -8.36 7.61 12.93
CA LEU A 13 -9.35 6.62 13.36
C LEU A 13 -10.78 7.10 13.08
N PHE A 14 -11.09 8.36 13.37
CA PHE A 14 -12.39 8.94 13.05
C PHE A 14 -12.74 8.79 11.56
N PHE A 15 -11.84 9.19 10.65
CA PHE A 15 -12.07 9.02 9.21
C PHE A 15 -12.14 7.55 8.77
N THR A 16 -11.36 6.67 9.41
CA THR A 16 -11.43 5.21 9.14
C THR A 16 -12.79 4.63 9.51
N VAL A 17 -13.36 5.05 10.66
CA VAL A 17 -14.72 4.68 11.07
C VAL A 17 -15.74 5.21 10.08
N LEU A 18 -15.57 6.44 9.55
CA LEU A 18 -16.46 6.95 8.50
C LEU A 18 -16.41 6.08 7.23
N VAL A 19 -15.22 5.62 6.81
CA VAL A 19 -15.09 4.70 5.66
C VAL A 19 -15.84 3.40 5.92
N TRP A 20 -15.72 2.82 7.12
CA TRP A 20 -16.48 1.61 7.49
C TRP A 20 -18.00 1.83 7.38
N LEU A 21 -18.50 2.99 7.81
CA LEU A 21 -19.93 3.32 7.75
C LEU A 21 -20.45 3.51 6.32
N THR A 22 -19.60 3.86 5.37
CA THR A 22 -20.00 4.08 3.97
C THR A 22 -19.87 2.82 3.10
N MET A 23 -19.11 1.82 3.54
CA MET A 23 -18.99 0.53 2.84
C MET A 23 -20.34 -0.15 2.62
N VAL A 24 -20.53 -0.70 1.42
CA VAL A 24 -21.70 -1.45 0.95
C VAL A 24 -21.90 -2.75 1.75
N THR A 25 -20.84 -3.25 2.39
CA THR A 25 -20.89 -4.40 3.30
C THR A 25 -21.11 -4.03 4.76
N SER A 26 -21.33 -2.74 5.07
CA SER A 26 -22.10 -2.43 6.27
C SER A 26 -23.46 -3.13 6.11
N VAL A 27 -24.05 -3.59 7.22
CA VAL A 27 -25.28 -4.41 7.25
C VAL A 27 -26.44 -3.86 6.38
N LYS A 28 -26.35 -2.60 5.93
CA LYS A 28 -27.34 -1.86 5.17
C LYS A 28 -27.44 -2.14 3.66
N LYS A 29 -26.40 -2.62 2.95
CA LYS A 29 -26.40 -2.56 1.47
C LYS A 29 -26.13 -3.88 0.70
N GLY A 30 -25.87 -5.00 1.38
CA GLY A 30 -25.71 -6.32 0.73
C GLY A 30 -24.32 -6.57 0.11
N ILE A 31 -24.12 -7.74 -0.52
CA ILE A 31 -22.84 -8.09 -1.17
C ILE A 31 -22.84 -7.46 -2.58
N PRO A 32 -21.91 -6.53 -2.89
CA PRO A 32 -21.83 -5.96 -4.23
C PRO A 32 -21.35 -7.00 -5.24
N PHE A 33 -21.83 -6.90 -6.49
CA PHE A 33 -21.23 -7.56 -7.66
C PHE A 33 -19.89 -6.89 -7.99
N SER A 34 -18.90 -7.01 -7.10
CA SER A 34 -17.57 -6.41 -7.24
C SER A 34 -16.46 -7.40 -6.92
N ASP A 35 -15.24 -7.01 -7.31
CA ASP A 35 -13.97 -7.69 -7.03
C ASP A 35 -13.81 -8.13 -5.55
N ALA A 36 -14.50 -7.46 -4.62
CA ALA A 36 -14.50 -7.75 -3.19
C ALA A 36 -14.86 -9.22 -2.87
N SER A 37 -15.80 -9.80 -3.61
CA SER A 37 -16.23 -11.20 -3.45
C SER A 37 -15.15 -12.20 -3.89
N ILE A 38 -14.47 -11.91 -5.00
CA ILE A 38 -13.34 -12.69 -5.52
C ILE A 38 -12.17 -12.63 -4.54
N PHE A 39 -11.93 -11.47 -3.93
CA PHE A 39 -10.87 -11.28 -2.95
C PHE A 39 -11.13 -12.05 -1.65
N GLU A 40 -12.37 -12.08 -1.16
CA GLU A 40 -12.75 -12.96 -0.05
C GLU A 40 -12.55 -14.44 -0.42
N TYR A 41 -12.91 -14.82 -1.65
CA TYR A 41 -12.70 -16.18 -2.14
C TYR A 41 -11.22 -16.57 -2.22
N PHE A 42 -10.33 -15.68 -2.68
CA PHE A 42 -8.89 -15.96 -2.67
C PHE A 42 -8.36 -16.24 -1.28
N GLY A 43 -8.79 -15.45 -0.29
CA GLY A 43 -8.42 -15.69 1.11
C GLY A 43 -8.89 -17.05 1.61
N TYR A 44 -10.16 -17.39 1.37
CA TYR A 44 -10.75 -18.69 1.72
C TYR A 44 -10.05 -19.86 1.03
N ALA A 45 -9.85 -19.78 -0.29
CA ALA A 45 -9.31 -20.86 -1.09
C ALA A 45 -7.85 -21.16 -0.72
N MET A 46 -7.01 -20.13 -0.54
CA MET A 46 -5.64 -20.31 -0.07
C MET A 46 -5.57 -20.91 1.33
N ASN A 47 -6.53 -20.58 2.21
CA ASN A 47 -6.64 -21.19 3.52
C ASN A 47 -7.01 -22.69 3.46
N ASN A 48 -7.62 -23.15 2.37
CA ASN A 48 -7.91 -24.55 2.12
C ASN A 48 -6.86 -25.26 1.24
N GLY A 49 -5.70 -24.64 1.03
CA GLY A 49 -4.56 -25.25 0.34
C GLY A 49 -4.48 -24.96 -1.15
N GLU A 50 -5.41 -24.18 -1.72
CA GLU A 50 -5.33 -23.77 -3.12
C GLU A 50 -4.13 -22.81 -3.33
N LEU A 51 -3.41 -22.99 -4.43
CA LEU A 51 -2.21 -22.22 -4.73
C LEU A 51 -2.51 -21.09 -5.72
N MET A 52 -1.99 -19.89 -5.44
CA MET A 52 -2.03 -18.76 -6.37
C MET A 52 -1.35 -19.15 -7.69
N TYR A 53 -1.94 -18.73 -8.81
CA TYR A 53 -1.53 -19.01 -10.20
C TYR A 53 -1.46 -20.49 -10.62
N ALA A 54 -1.80 -21.43 -9.75
CA ALA A 54 -1.95 -22.84 -10.14
C ALA A 54 -3.41 -23.27 -10.09
N ASN A 55 -4.10 -22.95 -9.00
CA ASN A 55 -5.52 -23.24 -8.80
C ASN A 55 -6.38 -21.98 -8.87
N LEU A 56 -5.82 -20.85 -8.40
CA LEU A 56 -6.45 -19.54 -8.42
C LEU A 56 -5.82 -18.67 -9.50
N PHE A 57 -6.61 -17.96 -10.30
CA PHE A 57 -6.11 -17.09 -11.36
C PHE A 57 -6.65 -15.67 -11.24
N ASP A 58 -5.75 -14.69 -11.42
CA ASP A 58 -6.04 -13.28 -11.63
C ASP A 58 -4.92 -12.71 -12.51
N HIS A 59 -5.23 -11.69 -13.31
CA HIS A 59 -4.25 -11.00 -14.14
C HIS A 59 -3.45 -9.95 -13.36
N LYS A 60 -3.84 -9.64 -12.11
CA LYS A 60 -3.11 -8.80 -11.16
C LYS A 60 -1.94 -9.56 -10.54
N GLY A 61 -1.03 -8.82 -9.91
CA GLY A 61 0.17 -9.40 -9.31
C GLY A 61 -0.07 -10.17 -8.00
N PRO A 62 0.91 -10.96 -7.52
CA PRO A 62 0.74 -11.97 -6.47
C PRO A 62 0.28 -11.41 -5.12
N VAL A 63 0.52 -10.13 -4.87
CA VAL A 63 0.20 -9.49 -3.58
C VAL A 63 -1.30 -9.55 -3.29
N ILE A 64 -2.16 -9.57 -4.32
CA ILE A 64 -3.61 -9.70 -4.14
C ILE A 64 -3.98 -10.97 -3.39
N PHE A 65 -3.35 -12.09 -3.72
CA PHE A 65 -3.58 -13.38 -3.08
C PHE A 65 -3.06 -13.34 -1.64
N ILE A 66 -1.84 -12.84 -1.46
CA ILE A 66 -1.15 -12.80 -0.16
C ILE A 66 -1.94 -11.96 0.85
N VAL A 67 -2.35 -10.74 0.48
CA VAL A 67 -3.02 -9.82 1.41
C VAL A 67 -4.39 -10.35 1.81
N ASN A 68 -5.15 -10.93 0.87
CA ASN A 68 -6.44 -11.54 1.19
C ASN A 68 -6.30 -12.81 2.03
N TYR A 69 -5.30 -13.64 1.76
CA TYR A 69 -4.98 -14.80 2.59
C TYR A 69 -4.60 -14.39 4.02
N LEU A 70 -3.74 -13.38 4.19
CA LEU A 70 -3.39 -12.83 5.51
C LEU A 70 -4.62 -12.27 6.23
N GLY A 71 -5.48 -11.54 5.52
CA GLY A 71 -6.75 -11.07 6.05
C GLY A 71 -7.64 -12.21 6.52
N TYR A 72 -7.73 -13.29 5.72
CA TYR A 72 -8.53 -14.46 6.05
C TYR A 72 -7.99 -15.21 7.29
N LEU A 73 -6.67 -15.32 7.45
CA LEU A 73 -6.07 -15.92 8.65
C LEU A 73 -6.39 -15.15 9.94
N ILE A 74 -6.60 -13.82 9.86
CA ILE A 74 -6.92 -13.00 11.04
C ILE A 74 -8.33 -13.31 11.57
N GLY A 75 -9.29 -13.59 10.69
CA GLY A 75 -10.69 -13.75 11.11
C GLY A 75 -11.67 -14.01 9.96
N GLY A 76 -11.27 -14.79 8.97
CA GLY A 76 -12.06 -15.05 7.76
C GLY A 76 -12.35 -13.79 6.96
N SER A 77 -13.57 -13.71 6.40
CA SER A 77 -14.03 -12.53 5.65
C SER A 77 -14.01 -11.24 6.48
N LEU A 78 -14.25 -11.33 7.80
CA LEU A 78 -14.16 -10.18 8.70
C LEU A 78 -12.71 -9.72 8.87
N GLY A 79 -11.76 -10.65 8.95
CA GLY A 79 -10.33 -10.33 9.02
C GLY A 79 -9.81 -9.59 7.79
N ILE A 80 -10.29 -9.93 6.59
CA ILE A 80 -9.99 -9.22 5.32
C ILE A 80 -10.42 -7.75 5.41
N LYS A 81 -11.62 -7.50 5.95
CA LYS A 81 -12.16 -6.16 6.14
C LYS A 81 -11.40 -5.38 7.22
N LEU A 82 -11.05 -6.03 8.32
CA LEU A 82 -10.22 -5.41 9.36
C LEU A 82 -8.84 -5.03 8.84
N LEU A 83 -8.21 -5.89 8.04
CA LEU A 83 -6.93 -5.59 7.40
C LEU A 83 -7.06 -4.41 6.42
N TYR A 84 -8.15 -4.34 5.66
CA TYR A 84 -8.44 -3.20 4.80
C TYR A 84 -8.58 -1.89 5.59
N LEU A 85 -9.35 -1.91 6.70
CA LEU A 85 -9.50 -0.75 7.57
C LEU A 85 -8.18 -0.35 8.23
N PHE A 86 -7.33 -1.32 8.58
CA PHE A 86 -6.00 -1.07 9.09
C PHE A 86 -5.14 -0.33 8.05
N CYS A 87 -5.13 -0.78 6.78
CA CYS A 87 -4.45 -0.07 5.69
C CYS A 87 -5.01 1.35 5.49
N THR A 88 -6.34 1.50 5.53
CA THR A 88 -7.05 2.78 5.42
C THR A 88 -6.68 3.74 6.57
N PHE A 89 -6.56 3.22 7.79
CA PHE A 89 -6.11 3.99 8.95
C PHE A 89 -4.70 4.55 8.76
N PHE A 90 -3.75 3.71 8.34
CA PHE A 90 -2.40 4.17 8.06
C PHE A 90 -2.36 5.17 6.90
N PHE A 91 -3.19 4.98 5.89
CA PHE A 91 -3.32 5.93 4.79
C PHE A 91 -3.74 7.32 5.30
N PHE A 92 -4.74 7.42 6.18
CA PHE A 92 -5.13 8.70 6.77
C PHE A 92 -4.05 9.29 7.70
N VAL A 93 -3.37 8.45 8.51
CA VAL A 93 -2.24 8.90 9.34
C VAL A 93 -1.15 9.54 8.48
N ILE A 94 -0.75 8.87 7.41
CA ILE A 94 0.32 9.34 6.53
C ILE A 94 -0.14 10.59 5.76
N SER A 95 -1.39 10.61 5.27
CA SER A 95 -1.95 11.79 4.60
C SER A 95 -1.98 13.02 5.51
N PHE A 96 -2.27 12.82 6.80
CA PHE A 96 -2.18 13.89 7.79
C PHE A 96 -0.73 14.37 7.95
N LEU A 97 0.24 13.44 8.05
CA LEU A 97 1.66 13.78 8.15
C LEU A 97 2.19 14.50 6.91
N ILE A 98 1.73 14.14 5.72
CA ILE A 98 2.03 14.86 4.47
C ILE A 98 1.50 16.29 4.55
N SER A 99 0.22 16.47 4.91
CA SER A 99 -0.37 17.81 5.04
C SER A 99 0.36 18.66 6.09
N LYS A 100 0.84 18.04 7.17
CA LYS A 100 1.66 18.68 8.22
C LYS A 100 3.04 19.12 7.75
N LEU A 101 3.55 18.66 6.60
CA LEU A 101 4.76 19.22 6.00
C LEU A 101 4.55 20.66 5.49
N PHE A 102 3.30 21.03 5.18
CA PHE A 102 2.95 22.31 4.58
C PHE A 102 2.08 23.20 5.48
N THR A 103 1.31 22.62 6.42
CA THR A 103 0.23 23.33 7.11
C THR A 103 0.04 22.97 8.59
N GLY A 104 -0.87 23.69 9.24
CA GLY A 104 -1.30 23.47 10.63
C GLY A 104 -2.31 22.33 10.79
N ASN A 105 -2.64 22.01 12.05
CA ASN A 105 -3.52 20.87 12.36
C ASN A 105 -4.94 21.02 11.78
N LYS A 106 -5.50 22.23 11.79
CA LYS A 106 -6.85 22.50 11.28
C LYS A 106 -6.94 22.24 9.77
N GLN A 107 -5.95 22.73 9.03
CA GLN A 107 -5.84 22.51 7.58
C GLN A 107 -5.64 21.04 7.26
N SER A 108 -4.84 20.31 8.05
CA SER A 108 -4.67 18.87 7.85
C SER A 108 -5.96 18.07 8.06
N ILE A 109 -6.83 18.47 8.99
CA ILE A 109 -8.16 17.84 9.14
C ILE A 109 -9.02 18.10 7.88
N LEU A 110 -9.00 19.33 7.35
CA LEU A 110 -9.71 19.68 6.12
C LEU A 110 -9.19 18.86 4.93
N VAL A 111 -7.87 18.65 4.82
CA VAL A 111 -7.28 17.78 3.79
C VAL A 111 -7.79 16.35 3.92
N LEU A 112 -7.85 15.78 5.12
CA LEU A 112 -8.40 14.43 5.31
C LEU A 112 -9.90 14.36 4.95
N PHE A 113 -10.66 15.41 5.25
CA PHE A 113 -12.06 15.49 4.85
C PHE A 113 -12.21 15.49 3.32
N LEU A 114 -11.40 16.26 2.60
CA LEU A 114 -11.40 16.26 1.14
C LEU A 114 -10.98 14.91 0.55
N ILE A 115 -9.99 14.25 1.14
CA ILE A 115 -9.58 12.90 0.75
C ILE A 115 -10.72 11.92 0.97
N PHE A 116 -11.36 11.93 2.15
CA PHE A 116 -12.51 11.08 2.44
C PHE A 116 -13.67 11.33 1.48
N TRP A 117 -13.99 12.60 1.20
CA TRP A 117 -15.02 12.96 0.23
C TRP A 117 -14.72 12.40 -1.16
N SER A 118 -13.48 12.60 -1.65
CA SER A 118 -13.03 12.05 -2.92
C SER A 118 -13.10 10.52 -2.94
N MET A 119 -12.68 9.85 -1.86
CA MET A 119 -12.80 8.39 -1.74
C MET A 119 -14.24 7.95 -1.92
N ASN A 120 -15.21 8.55 -1.23
CA ASN A 120 -16.62 8.16 -1.36
C ASN A 120 -17.20 8.35 -2.76
N TYR A 121 -16.66 9.28 -3.55
CA TYR A 121 -17.09 9.49 -4.92
C TYR A 121 -16.56 8.43 -5.89
N PHE A 122 -15.30 7.99 -5.70
CA PHE A 122 -14.63 7.03 -6.59
C PHE A 122 -14.71 5.57 -6.10
N PHE A 123 -15.03 5.35 -4.83
CA PHE A 123 -15.18 4.00 -4.29
C PHE A 123 -16.58 3.46 -4.56
N ASP A 124 -16.64 2.29 -5.19
CA ASP A 124 -17.86 1.49 -5.35
C ASP A 124 -18.35 0.85 -4.04
N GLY A 125 -17.84 1.30 -2.89
CA GLY A 125 -18.26 0.91 -1.55
C GLY A 125 -17.79 -0.46 -1.07
N GLY A 126 -16.97 -1.20 -1.82
CA GLY A 126 -16.30 -2.44 -1.37
C GLY A 126 -14.88 -2.21 -0.83
N TRP A 127 -14.23 -3.27 -0.35
CA TRP A 127 -12.77 -3.29 -0.19
C TRP A 127 -12.12 -3.61 -1.53
N SER A 128 -11.59 -2.58 -2.18
CA SER A 128 -10.84 -2.75 -3.40
C SER A 128 -9.38 -3.05 -3.10
N LEU A 129 -8.66 -3.54 -4.10
CA LEU A 129 -7.24 -3.82 -3.94
C LEU A 129 -6.42 -2.56 -3.66
N GLU A 130 -6.86 -1.42 -4.21
CA GLU A 130 -6.22 -0.11 -4.07
C GLU A 130 -6.14 0.31 -2.59
N GLY A 131 -7.15 0.01 -1.78
CA GLY A 131 -7.15 0.40 -0.37
C GLY A 131 -6.04 -0.27 0.45
N TYR A 132 -5.59 -1.47 0.08
CA TYR A 132 -4.46 -2.13 0.75
C TYR A 132 -3.12 -1.47 0.47
N ILE A 133 -2.94 -0.90 -0.73
CA ILE A 133 -1.67 -0.32 -1.18
C ILE A 133 -1.59 1.20 -1.04
N LEU A 134 -2.71 1.89 -0.88
CA LEU A 134 -2.77 3.33 -0.60
C LEU A 134 -1.81 3.80 0.51
N PRO A 135 -1.69 3.14 1.69
CA PRO A 135 -0.71 3.55 2.69
C PRO A 135 0.75 3.43 2.21
N LEU A 136 1.07 2.50 1.31
CA LEU A 136 2.42 2.30 0.79
C LEU A 136 2.80 3.39 -0.22
N ILE A 137 1.84 3.76 -1.08
CA ILE A 137 1.97 4.87 -2.02
C ILE A 137 2.11 6.18 -1.25
N SER A 138 1.22 6.44 -0.28
CA SER A 138 1.26 7.67 0.51
C SER A 138 2.52 7.74 1.38
N TYR A 139 2.99 6.63 1.95
CA TYR A 139 4.25 6.60 2.71
C TYR A 139 5.43 7.01 1.83
N SER A 140 5.52 6.46 0.62
CA SER A 140 6.60 6.78 -0.30
C SER A 140 6.53 8.23 -0.75
N LEU A 141 5.33 8.76 -1.02
CA LEU A 141 5.11 10.18 -1.27
C LEU A 141 5.56 11.06 -0.09
N TYR A 142 5.25 10.67 1.15
CA TYR A 142 5.73 11.37 2.35
C TYR A 142 7.25 11.43 2.41
N VAL A 143 7.94 10.32 2.12
CA VAL A 143 9.41 10.27 2.08
C VAL A 143 9.94 11.21 1.00
N PHE A 144 9.40 11.16 -0.23
CA PHE A 144 9.81 12.06 -1.31
C PHE A 144 9.61 13.55 -0.96
N LEU A 145 8.44 13.92 -0.44
CA LEU A 145 8.18 15.31 -0.04
C LEU A 145 9.08 15.77 1.10
N LYS A 146 9.36 14.88 2.06
CA LYS A 146 10.31 15.16 3.14
C LYS A 146 11.73 15.37 2.61
N PHE A 147 12.14 14.66 1.56
CA PHE A 147 13.39 14.94 0.83
C PHE A 147 13.40 16.39 0.36
N PHE A 148 12.38 16.79 -0.41
CA PHE A 148 12.38 18.07 -1.12
C PHE A 148 12.28 19.26 -0.16
N ILE A 149 11.50 19.13 0.91
CA ILE A 149 11.22 20.25 1.81
C ILE A 149 12.28 20.38 2.90
N LYS A 150 12.76 19.25 3.43
CA LYS A 150 13.63 19.25 4.63
C LYS A 150 15.06 18.81 4.34
N ASN A 151 15.33 18.31 3.13
CA ASN A 151 16.62 17.72 2.73
C ASN A 151 17.18 16.74 3.76
N ASN A 152 16.28 16.02 4.46
CA ASN A 152 16.62 15.14 5.55
C ASN A 152 15.78 13.87 5.47
N ILE A 153 16.44 12.81 5.01
CA ILE A 153 15.88 11.47 4.94
C ILE A 153 16.78 10.52 5.69
N LYS A 154 16.15 9.65 6.49
CA LYS A 154 16.86 8.59 7.20
C LYS A 154 17.01 7.38 6.30
N ASN A 155 18.10 6.64 6.46
CA ASN A 155 18.41 5.47 5.63
C ASN A 155 17.27 4.42 5.61
N TYR A 156 16.60 4.20 6.74
CA TYR A 156 15.48 3.25 6.81
C TYR A 156 14.26 3.72 6.01
N GLU A 157 14.04 5.02 5.83
CA GLU A 157 12.92 5.55 5.05
C GLU A 157 13.10 5.23 3.56
N ILE A 158 14.35 5.22 3.07
CA ILE A 158 14.69 4.82 1.70
C ILE A 158 14.45 3.32 1.51
N ILE A 159 14.88 2.49 2.47
CA ILE A 159 14.66 1.04 2.44
C ILE A 159 13.15 0.74 2.45
N LEU A 160 12.38 1.39 3.33
CA LEU A 160 10.93 1.22 3.38
C LEU A 160 10.24 1.71 2.11
N ALA A 161 10.71 2.78 1.47
CA ALA A 161 10.18 3.24 0.18
C ALA A 161 10.42 2.21 -0.94
N GLY A 162 11.57 1.53 -0.94
CA GLY A 162 11.87 0.41 -1.84
C GLY A 162 11.01 -0.83 -1.57
N LEU A 163 10.76 -1.14 -0.30
CA LEU A 163 9.83 -2.20 0.10
C LEU A 163 8.40 -1.89 -0.39
N CYS A 164 7.94 -0.66 -0.17
CA CYS A 164 6.65 -0.18 -0.66
C CYS A 164 6.55 -0.27 -2.19
N PHE A 165 7.60 0.15 -2.90
CA PHE A 165 7.67 0.02 -4.36
C PHE A 165 7.45 -1.42 -4.80
N ALA A 166 8.19 -2.37 -4.22
CA ALA A 166 8.09 -3.77 -4.60
C ALA A 166 6.67 -4.32 -4.36
N ILE A 167 6.09 -4.07 -3.18
CA ILE A 167 4.74 -4.52 -2.88
C ILE A 167 3.73 -3.92 -3.86
N VAL A 168 3.82 -2.62 -4.17
CA VAL A 168 2.90 -1.99 -5.15
C VAL A 168 3.13 -2.51 -6.57
N PHE A 169 4.39 -2.70 -6.98
CA PHE A 169 4.74 -3.26 -8.29
C PHE A 169 4.15 -4.66 -8.49
N PHE A 170 4.34 -5.55 -7.51
CA PHE A 170 3.78 -6.91 -7.50
C PHE A 170 2.29 -6.95 -7.12
N THR A 171 1.66 -5.79 -6.96
CA THR A 171 0.20 -5.66 -6.87
C THR A 171 -0.36 -5.26 -8.23
N LYS A 172 0.05 -4.08 -8.72
CA LYS A 172 -0.28 -3.49 -10.02
C LYS A 172 0.87 -2.60 -10.48
N ALA A 173 1.60 -3.03 -11.51
CA ALA A 173 2.76 -2.30 -12.01
C ALA A 173 2.44 -0.87 -12.48
N ASN A 174 1.21 -0.59 -12.92
CA ASN A 174 0.80 0.76 -13.35
C ASN A 174 0.67 1.78 -12.19
N MET A 175 0.71 1.34 -10.93
CA MET A 175 0.60 2.22 -9.76
C MET A 175 1.95 2.70 -9.20
N ILE A 176 3.07 2.38 -9.87
CA ILE A 176 4.41 2.79 -9.45
C ILE A 176 4.82 4.21 -9.90
N GLY A 177 3.89 4.98 -10.49
CA GLY A 177 4.19 6.26 -11.14
C GLY A 177 4.95 7.26 -10.24
N ILE A 178 4.64 7.31 -8.94
CA ILE A 178 5.33 8.22 -8.02
C ILE A 178 6.83 7.90 -7.89
N TRP A 179 7.21 6.62 -7.91
CA TRP A 179 8.61 6.21 -7.78
C TRP A 179 9.39 6.50 -9.06
N LEU A 180 8.75 6.35 -10.23
CA LEU A 180 9.37 6.71 -11.50
C LEU A 180 9.66 8.22 -11.56
N ILE A 181 8.64 9.05 -11.30
CA ILE A 181 8.77 10.51 -11.41
C ILE A 181 9.74 11.06 -10.36
N PHE A 182 9.52 10.75 -9.08
CA PHE A 182 10.37 11.29 -8.01
C PHE A 182 11.74 10.62 -7.94
N GLY A 183 11.85 9.35 -8.34
CA GLY A 183 13.14 8.66 -8.48
C GLY A 183 14.01 9.31 -9.55
N LEU A 184 13.45 9.61 -10.72
CA LEU A 184 14.15 10.36 -11.77
C LEU A 184 14.60 11.74 -11.27
N TYR A 185 13.74 12.46 -10.56
CA TYR A 185 14.12 13.73 -9.96
C TYR A 185 15.31 13.59 -9.00
N ILE A 186 15.30 12.59 -8.10
CA ILE A 186 16.40 12.37 -7.15
C ILE A 186 17.72 12.09 -7.88
N ILE A 187 17.68 11.31 -8.96
CA ILE A 187 18.86 11.05 -9.80
C ILE A 187 19.39 12.37 -10.38
N VAL A 188 18.53 13.15 -11.04
CA VAL A 188 18.91 14.44 -11.62
C VAL A 188 19.45 15.40 -10.57
N HIS A 189 18.82 15.46 -9.39
CA HIS A 189 19.22 16.32 -8.27
C HIS A 189 20.62 15.98 -7.75
N TYR A 190 20.92 14.71 -7.50
CA TYR A 190 22.26 14.33 -7.02
C TYR A 190 23.34 14.44 -8.10
N VAL A 191 23.00 14.17 -9.36
CA VAL A 191 23.93 14.32 -10.50
C VAL A 191 24.27 15.79 -10.73
N SER A 192 23.29 16.69 -10.68
CA SER A 192 23.53 18.13 -10.86
C SER A 192 24.40 18.72 -9.75
N LEU A 193 24.26 18.18 -8.52
CA LEU A 193 25.12 18.53 -7.38
C LEU A 193 26.46 17.78 -7.37
N LYS A 194 26.75 16.91 -8.34
CA LYS A 194 27.94 16.04 -8.41
C LYS A 194 28.14 15.14 -7.17
N ARG A 195 27.07 14.81 -6.45
CA ARG A 195 27.07 14.00 -5.22
C ARG A 195 26.85 12.51 -5.52
N TYR A 196 27.70 11.93 -6.37
CA TYR A 196 27.53 10.56 -6.88
C TYR A 196 27.53 9.48 -5.79
N LYS A 197 28.37 9.64 -4.76
CA LYS A 197 28.45 8.69 -3.64
C LYS A 197 27.12 8.57 -2.88
N GLU A 198 26.41 9.69 -2.73
CA GLU A 198 25.11 9.71 -2.05
C GLU A 198 23.99 9.14 -2.91
N LEU A 199 24.05 9.40 -4.21
CA LEU A 199 23.16 8.77 -5.18
C LEU A 199 23.29 7.24 -5.14
N ILE A 200 24.51 6.71 -5.22
CA ILE A 200 24.77 5.27 -5.15
C ILE A 200 24.26 4.69 -3.83
N ASN A 201 24.55 5.34 -2.70
CA ASN A 201 24.05 4.90 -1.39
C ASN A 201 22.52 4.89 -1.32
N THR A 202 21.86 5.86 -1.94
CA THR A 202 20.39 5.94 -2.00
C THR A 202 19.82 4.81 -2.86
N ILE A 203 20.40 4.57 -4.04
CA ILE A 203 20.02 3.48 -4.95
C ILE A 203 20.18 2.12 -4.27
N VAL A 204 21.35 1.85 -3.66
CA VAL A 204 21.61 0.57 -2.99
C VAL A 204 20.60 0.32 -1.86
N ARG A 205 20.33 1.33 -1.02
CA ARG A 205 19.35 1.22 0.08
C ARG A 205 17.94 0.99 -0.44
N PHE A 206 17.55 1.64 -1.53
CA PHE A 206 16.25 1.42 -2.16
C PHE A 206 16.13 -0.02 -2.66
N PHE A 207 17.15 -0.53 -3.36
CA PHE A 207 17.16 -1.92 -3.85
C PHE A 207 17.21 -2.96 -2.72
N ILE A 208 17.88 -2.69 -1.59
CA ILE A 208 17.76 -3.53 -0.39
C ILE A 208 16.29 -3.67 0.02
N GLY A 209 15.55 -2.56 0.03
CA GLY A 209 14.10 -2.54 0.26
C GLY A 209 13.31 -3.43 -0.70
N VAL A 210 13.62 -3.33 -2.00
CA VAL A 210 12.99 -4.16 -3.04
C VAL A 210 13.26 -5.65 -2.81
N LEU A 211 14.51 -5.99 -2.49
CA LEU A 211 14.93 -7.38 -2.26
C LEU A 211 14.25 -8.02 -1.05
N ILE A 212 13.94 -7.25 0.00
CA ILE A 212 13.24 -7.75 1.20
C ILE A 212 11.89 -8.38 0.85
N PHE A 213 11.16 -7.88 -0.14
CA PHE A 213 9.89 -8.47 -0.55
C PHE A 213 10.02 -9.45 -1.71
N THR A 214 10.84 -9.11 -2.71
CA THR A 214 10.97 -9.93 -3.92
C THR A 214 11.59 -11.29 -3.64
N ILE A 215 12.64 -11.38 -2.83
CA ILE A 215 13.30 -12.65 -2.54
C ILE A 215 12.33 -13.66 -1.89
N PRO A 216 11.63 -13.33 -0.77
CA PRO A 216 10.65 -14.25 -0.19
C PRO A 216 9.52 -14.65 -1.15
N LEU A 217 9.04 -13.71 -1.95
CA LEU A 217 7.99 -13.98 -2.94
C LEU A 217 8.44 -15.02 -3.96
N PHE A 218 9.61 -14.84 -4.58
CA PHE A 218 10.12 -15.79 -5.56
C PHE A 218 10.48 -17.14 -4.93
N ILE A 219 11.04 -17.15 -3.71
CA ILE A 219 11.28 -18.40 -2.97
C ILE A 219 9.96 -19.17 -2.78
N TYR A 220 8.88 -18.50 -2.37
CA TYR A 220 7.57 -19.12 -2.23
C TYR A 220 7.06 -19.69 -3.56
N LEU A 221 7.12 -18.91 -4.64
CA LEU A 221 6.64 -19.33 -5.96
C LEU A 221 7.43 -20.52 -6.54
N ILE A 222 8.75 -20.57 -6.30
CA ILE A 222 9.61 -21.67 -6.73
C ILE A 222 9.34 -22.92 -5.88
N TYR A 223 9.31 -22.78 -4.55
CA TYR A 223 9.09 -23.92 -3.65
C TYR A 223 7.74 -24.61 -3.88
N LYS A 224 6.70 -23.83 -4.21
CA LYS A 224 5.37 -24.36 -4.55
C LYS A 224 5.24 -24.85 -6.00
N GLY A 225 6.32 -24.81 -6.80
CA GLY A 225 6.32 -25.25 -8.20
C GLY A 225 5.46 -24.39 -9.13
N VAL A 226 4.94 -23.26 -8.64
CA VAL A 226 4.06 -22.37 -9.40
C VAL A 226 4.83 -21.61 -10.47
N PHE A 227 6.08 -21.22 -10.16
CA PHE A 227 6.91 -20.42 -11.07
C PHE A 227 7.13 -21.09 -12.44
N LEU A 228 7.40 -22.40 -12.48
CA LEU A 228 7.58 -23.15 -13.73
C LEU A 228 6.26 -23.36 -14.49
N ARG A 229 5.14 -23.51 -13.78
CA ARG A 229 3.83 -23.80 -14.40
C ARG A 229 3.27 -22.60 -15.15
N CYS A 230 3.58 -21.38 -14.71
CA CYS A 230 3.24 -20.14 -15.44
C CYS A 230 3.98 -20.01 -16.77
N TYR A 231 5.17 -20.59 -16.94
CA TYR A 231 5.95 -20.52 -18.19
C TYR A 231 5.63 -21.63 -19.20
N ILE A 232 5.08 -22.76 -18.75
CA ILE A 232 4.80 -23.92 -19.62
C ILE A 232 3.40 -23.84 -20.27
N ASN A 233 2.51 -23.00 -19.73
CA ASN A 233 1.13 -22.84 -20.23
C ASN A 233 0.87 -21.49 -20.95
N LEU A 234 1.93 -20.78 -21.35
CA LEU A 234 1.89 -19.64 -22.27
C LEU A 234 2.32 -20.11 -23.67
#